data_AF-A0A3M6XWL2-F1
#
_entry.id   AF-A0A3M6XWL2-F1
#
_cell.length_a   1.000
_cell.length_b   1.000
_cell.length_c   1.000
_cell.angle_alpha   90.00
_cell.angle_beta   90.00
_cell.angle_gamma   90.00
#
_symmetry.space_group_name_H-M   'P 1'
#
loop_
_entity.id
_entity.type
_entity.pdbx_description
1 polymer ?
#
loop_
_entity_poly.entity_id
_entity_poly.type
_entity_poly.pdbx_seq_one_letter_code
_entity_poly.pdbx_strand_id
1 'polypeptide(L)'
;MLSTKNFVATLSVASLAAQSFAAPTPAAAPQYSLVADVPGDNFFDAWTAYSDDDPTHGFVNYQTMQDAADQALAAYTYDPTTQSNHAYIGVDRKNHAPNGRNSVRLISRQKFDIGTLAVLDMVHAPTGPGTWGAYWFLGSGSQWPHAGEIDVFEQVHDTPHAATTLHTSPGCSVDNSSSLFQNTLKETDCNAGEAAMGCSTDAYTGAQTAQRNLATAGDAFNQQGGGVYVMSWTHSGISVWMFGRDSLPSDLAAGKPNPSSWTDK
;
A
#
# COMPACT_ATOMS: atom_id res chain seq x y z
N MET A 1 35.18 40.26 53.39
CA MET A 1 34.08 39.65 54.16
C MET A 1 33.54 38.50 53.32
N LEU A 2 33.91 37.26 53.69
CA LEU A 2 33.00 36.14 54.05
C LEU A 2 31.89 35.88 53.00
N SER A 3 31.80 34.72 52.36
CA SER A 3 31.51 33.47 53.08
C SER A 3 31.69 32.24 52.16
N THR A 4 32.46 31.27 52.65
CA THR A 4 32.54 29.88 52.20
C THR A 4 31.24 29.14 52.50
N LYS A 5 30.65 28.46 51.51
CA LYS A 5 29.66 27.39 51.77
C LYS A 5 30.12 26.08 51.14
N ASN A 6 30.25 25.10 52.03
CA ASN A 6 30.73 23.75 51.81
C ASN A 6 29.76 22.97 50.91
N PHE A 7 30.31 22.25 49.93
CA PHE A 7 29.61 21.15 49.26
C PHE A 7 29.60 19.94 50.19
N VAL A 8 28.41 19.49 50.56
CA VAL A 8 28.21 18.16 51.16
C VAL A 8 27.79 17.23 50.03
N ALA A 9 28.71 16.38 49.58
CA ALA A 9 28.39 15.26 48.71
C ALA A 9 27.96 14.08 49.59
N THR A 10 26.67 13.78 49.61
CA THR A 10 26.13 12.55 50.20
C THR A 10 26.36 11.41 49.22
N LEU A 11 27.27 10.49 49.56
CA LEU A 11 27.45 9.23 48.85
C LEU A 11 26.45 8.21 49.40
N SER A 12 25.32 8.02 48.70
CA SER A 12 24.38 6.94 48.99
C SER A 12 24.88 5.66 48.32
N VAL A 13 25.43 4.73 49.09
CA VAL A 13 25.76 3.39 48.60
C VAL A 13 24.49 2.53 48.69
N ALA A 14 23.76 2.41 47.59
CA ALA A 14 22.72 1.41 47.45
C ALA A 14 23.35 0.09 46.99
N SER A 15 23.21 -0.97 47.79
CA SER A 15 23.54 -2.33 47.37
C SER A 15 22.57 -2.76 46.27
N LEU A 16 23.02 -2.74 45.01
CA LEU A 16 22.29 -3.40 43.93
C LEU A 16 22.33 -4.91 44.18
N ALA A 17 21.16 -5.49 44.46
CA ALA A 17 20.96 -6.92 44.29
C ALA A 17 21.29 -7.27 42.83
N ALA A 18 22.07 -8.33 42.63
CA ALA A 18 22.40 -8.84 41.31
C ALA A 18 21.09 -9.24 40.59
N GLN A 19 20.58 -8.36 39.74
CA GLN A 19 19.56 -8.72 38.77
C GLN A 19 20.26 -9.60 37.74
N SER A 20 19.75 -10.81 37.54
CA SER A 20 20.13 -11.63 36.40
C SER A 20 19.73 -10.87 35.14
N PHE A 21 20.69 -10.24 34.47
CA PHE A 21 20.50 -9.77 33.11
C PHE A 21 20.30 -11.01 32.25
N ALA A 22 19.04 -11.29 31.90
CA ALA A 22 18.76 -12.19 30.79
C ALA A 22 19.56 -11.66 29.59
N ALA A 23 20.36 -12.52 28.96
CA ALA A 23 21.02 -12.16 27.72
C ALA A 23 19.95 -11.62 26.75
N PRO A 24 20.17 -10.46 26.10
CA PRO A 24 19.23 -10.01 25.08
C PRO A 24 19.08 -11.14 24.08
N THR A 25 17.86 -11.67 23.97
CA THR A 25 17.50 -12.55 22.87
C THR A 25 17.94 -11.84 21.59
N PRO A 26 18.78 -12.47 20.75
CA PRO A 26 19.21 -11.82 19.52
C PRO A 26 17.94 -11.39 18.77
N ALA A 27 17.82 -10.09 18.51
CA ALA A 27 16.76 -9.58 17.66
C ALA A 27 16.77 -10.43 16.40
N ALA A 28 15.62 -11.02 16.05
CA ALA A 28 15.49 -11.79 14.83
C ALA A 28 16.05 -10.92 13.68
N ALA A 29 16.91 -11.51 12.85
CA ALA A 29 17.43 -10.82 11.67
C ALA A 29 16.24 -10.26 10.86
N PRO A 30 16.36 -9.06 10.26
CA PRO A 30 15.28 -8.50 9.46
C PRO A 30 14.88 -9.51 8.40
N GLN A 31 13.61 -9.92 8.40
CA GLN A 31 13.08 -10.96 7.51
C GLN A 31 13.09 -10.51 6.03
N TYR A 32 13.13 -9.19 5.81
CA TYR A 32 13.19 -8.55 4.49
C TYR A 32 14.37 -7.59 4.41
N SER A 33 14.98 -7.51 3.23
CA SER A 33 15.92 -6.45 2.86
C SER A 33 15.30 -5.57 1.79
N LEU A 34 15.53 -4.26 1.86
CA LEU A 34 15.07 -3.31 0.84
C LEU A 34 15.75 -3.62 -0.50
N VAL A 35 14.94 -3.95 -1.52
CA VAL A 35 15.42 -4.27 -2.88
C VAL A 35 15.10 -3.18 -3.89
N ALA A 36 14.15 -2.30 -3.57
CA ALA A 36 13.75 -1.15 -4.37
C ALA A 36 13.17 -0.09 -3.42
N ASP A 37 13.60 1.15 -3.61
CA ASP A 37 13.01 2.33 -2.98
C ASP A 37 12.75 3.34 -4.10
N VAL A 38 11.52 3.82 -4.18
CA VAL A 38 11.03 4.64 -5.29
C VAL A 38 10.40 5.91 -4.70
N PRO A 39 11.21 6.78 -4.07
CA PRO A 39 10.71 7.99 -3.45
C PRO A 39 10.27 9.02 -4.49
N GLY A 40 9.59 10.06 -4.04
CA GLY A 40 8.97 11.04 -4.92
C GLY A 40 9.90 11.69 -5.94
N ASP A 41 11.18 11.93 -5.66
CA ASP A 41 12.07 12.71 -6.56
C ASP A 41 12.48 11.99 -7.85
N ASN A 42 12.47 10.67 -7.84
CA ASN A 42 12.85 9.81 -8.96
C ASN A 42 11.78 8.74 -9.22
N PHE A 43 10.56 8.97 -8.72
CA PHE A 43 9.51 7.97 -8.74
C PHE A 43 9.30 7.44 -10.16
N PHE A 44 9.18 8.33 -11.15
CA PHE A 44 8.87 7.96 -12.53
C PHE A 44 10.00 7.21 -13.25
N ASP A 45 11.24 7.23 -12.75
CA ASP A 45 12.36 6.50 -13.33
C ASP A 45 12.17 4.98 -13.23
N ALA A 46 11.46 4.53 -12.19
CA ALA A 46 11.17 3.12 -11.96
C ALA A 46 10.06 2.55 -12.87
N TRP A 47 9.40 3.39 -13.68
CA TRP A 47 8.21 3.01 -14.43
C TRP A 47 8.35 3.22 -15.94
N THR A 48 7.48 2.53 -16.67
CA THR A 48 7.19 2.75 -18.08
C THR A 48 5.70 3.05 -18.22
N ALA A 49 5.36 4.09 -18.99
CA ALA A 49 3.96 4.37 -19.30
C ALA A 49 3.43 3.36 -20.32
N TYR A 50 2.30 2.75 -20.02
CA TYR A 50 1.49 2.01 -21.00
C TYR A 50 0.61 3.03 -21.73
N SER A 51 0.58 2.99 -23.06
CA SER A 51 -0.16 3.96 -23.88
C SER A 51 -0.99 3.31 -24.99
N ASP A 52 -1.21 2.00 -24.90
CA ASP A 52 -2.11 1.28 -25.81
C ASP A 52 -3.56 1.33 -25.27
N ASP A 53 -4.49 0.78 -26.03
CA ASP A 53 -5.90 0.66 -25.63
C ASP A 53 -6.03 -0.07 -24.29
N ASP A 54 -7.00 0.36 -23.50
CA ASP A 54 -7.23 -0.20 -22.16
C ASP A 54 -7.70 -1.67 -22.25
N PRO A 55 -6.96 -2.63 -21.66
CA PRO A 55 -7.35 -4.03 -21.68
C PRO A 55 -8.70 -4.32 -21.01
N THR A 56 -9.16 -3.45 -20.10
CA THR A 56 -10.48 -3.57 -19.46
C THR A 56 -11.57 -2.78 -20.18
N HIS A 57 -11.25 -2.20 -21.34
CA HIS A 57 -12.18 -1.48 -22.23
C HIS A 57 -12.82 -0.24 -21.58
N GLY A 58 -12.12 0.41 -20.65
CA GLY A 58 -12.55 1.67 -20.04
C GLY A 58 -12.59 2.84 -21.02
N PHE A 59 -13.31 3.90 -20.65
CA PHE A 59 -13.38 5.15 -21.43
C PHE A 59 -12.17 6.06 -21.13
N VAL A 60 -10.99 5.58 -21.47
CA VAL A 60 -9.69 6.17 -21.09
C VAL A 60 -8.75 6.23 -22.29
N ASN A 61 -7.90 7.25 -22.33
CA ASN A 61 -6.80 7.37 -23.28
C ASN A 61 -5.48 7.40 -22.51
N TYR A 62 -4.77 6.27 -22.44
CA TYR A 62 -3.50 6.23 -21.73
C TYR A 62 -2.40 6.97 -22.50
N GLN A 63 -1.79 7.93 -21.82
CA GLN A 63 -0.80 8.82 -22.44
C GLN A 63 0.61 8.23 -22.34
N THR A 64 1.48 8.61 -23.28
CA THR A 64 2.93 8.41 -23.11
C THR A 64 3.43 9.19 -21.90
N MET A 65 4.58 8.83 -21.34
CA MET A 65 5.13 9.57 -20.19
C MET A 65 5.42 11.04 -20.53
N GLN A 66 5.84 11.33 -21.77
CA GLN A 66 6.08 12.70 -22.23
C GLN A 66 4.77 13.50 -22.28
N ASP A 67 3.74 12.96 -22.93
CA ASP A 67 2.44 13.64 -23.04
C ASP A 67 1.77 13.81 -21.67
N ALA A 68 1.93 12.82 -20.78
CA ALA A 68 1.45 12.88 -19.40
C ALA A 68 2.16 14.01 -18.62
N ALA A 69 3.47 14.17 -18.79
CA ALA A 69 4.22 15.26 -18.16
C ALA A 69 3.80 16.63 -18.72
N ASP A 70 3.68 16.76 -20.05
CA ASP A 70 3.29 18.01 -20.72
C ASP A 70 1.87 18.46 -20.33
N GLN A 71 0.98 17.51 -20.03
CA GLN A 71 -0.38 17.75 -19.55
C GLN A 71 -0.49 17.81 -18.02
N ALA A 72 0.61 17.66 -17.28
CA ALA A 72 0.66 17.58 -15.82
C ALA A 72 -0.22 16.46 -15.22
N LEU A 73 -0.35 15.34 -15.94
CA LEU A 73 -0.98 14.09 -15.47
C LEU A 73 0.01 13.21 -14.70
N ALA A 74 1.30 13.31 -15.01
CA ALA A 74 2.40 12.74 -14.23
C ALA A 74 3.34 13.87 -13.83
N ALA A 75 3.45 14.15 -12.53
CA ALA A 75 4.22 15.29 -12.03
C ALA A 75 4.79 15.03 -10.63
N TYR A 76 5.74 15.87 -10.22
CA TYR A 76 6.19 15.93 -8.84
C TYR A 76 5.52 17.09 -8.13
N THR A 77 4.96 16.83 -6.95
CA THR A 77 4.32 17.85 -6.11
C THR A 77 5.04 17.95 -4.78
N TYR A 78 5.38 19.18 -4.37
CA TYR A 78 6.02 19.41 -3.08
C TYR A 78 4.98 19.64 -1.98
N ASP A 79 5.05 18.86 -0.91
CA ASP A 79 4.28 19.08 0.31
C ASP A 79 5.13 19.91 1.31
N PRO A 80 4.76 21.18 1.58
CA PRO A 80 5.51 22.03 2.50
C PRO A 80 5.39 21.59 3.97
N THR A 81 4.38 20.77 4.31
CA THR A 81 4.16 20.30 5.68
C THR A 81 5.17 19.23 6.05
N THR A 82 5.37 18.26 5.15
CA THR A 82 6.33 17.17 5.32
C THR A 82 7.71 17.48 4.73
N GLN A 83 7.84 18.60 4.00
CA GLN A 83 9.05 19.00 3.27
C GLN A 83 9.54 17.89 2.32
N SER A 84 8.59 17.23 1.65
CA SER A 84 8.88 16.10 0.77
C SER A 84 8.18 16.26 -0.58
N ASN A 85 8.78 15.69 -1.62
CA ASN A 85 8.14 15.57 -2.92
C ASN A 85 7.34 14.28 -3.00
N HIS A 86 6.14 14.36 -3.57
CA HIS A 86 5.28 13.22 -3.87
C HIS A 86 5.16 13.08 -5.38
N ALA A 87 5.05 11.85 -5.85
CA ALA A 87 4.63 11.59 -7.21
C ALA A 87 3.12 11.80 -7.34
N TYR A 88 2.71 12.63 -8.29
CA TYR A 88 1.33 12.85 -8.67
C TYR A 88 1.04 12.09 -9.95
N ILE A 89 0.05 11.20 -9.89
CA ILE A 89 -0.51 10.50 -11.04
C ILE A 89 -1.99 10.87 -11.10
N GLY A 90 -2.43 11.44 -12.22
CA GLY A 90 -3.74 12.03 -12.38
C GLY A 90 -4.38 11.77 -13.73
N VAL A 91 -5.48 12.49 -13.96
CA VAL A 91 -6.30 12.44 -15.17
C VAL A 91 -6.56 13.86 -15.67
N ASP A 92 -6.91 13.99 -16.95
CA ASP A 92 -7.40 15.26 -17.47
C ASP A 92 -8.74 15.60 -16.80
N ARG A 93 -8.75 16.70 -16.04
CA ARG A 93 -9.93 17.22 -15.33
C ARG A 93 -10.50 18.50 -15.96
N LYS A 94 -9.92 18.97 -17.06
CA LYS A 94 -10.23 20.28 -17.67
C LYS A 94 -10.98 20.15 -18.98
N ASN A 95 -10.57 19.22 -19.84
CA ASN A 95 -11.10 19.18 -21.20
C ASN A 95 -12.27 18.20 -21.33
N HIS A 96 -13.12 18.51 -22.31
CA HIS A 96 -14.11 17.56 -22.79
C HIS A 96 -13.40 16.41 -23.50
N ALA A 97 -13.81 15.18 -23.18
CA ALA A 97 -13.11 13.95 -23.57
C ALA A 97 -14.05 13.04 -24.40
N PRO A 98 -14.33 13.35 -25.68
CA PRO A 98 -15.30 12.60 -26.49
C PRO A 98 -14.84 11.18 -26.84
N ASN A 99 -13.54 10.91 -26.76
CA ASN A 99 -12.92 9.66 -27.21
C ASN A 99 -12.14 8.97 -26.09
N GLY A 100 -12.56 9.14 -24.83
CA GLY A 100 -11.81 8.68 -23.66
C GLY A 100 -11.08 9.82 -22.95
N ARG A 101 -11.00 9.73 -21.62
CA ARG A 101 -10.32 10.74 -20.78
C ARG A 101 -8.83 10.41 -20.69
N ASN A 102 -7.97 11.41 -20.92
CA ASN A 102 -6.53 11.21 -20.78
C ASN A 102 -6.17 10.83 -19.34
N SER A 103 -5.38 9.77 -19.21
CA SER A 103 -4.91 9.22 -17.93
C SER A 103 -3.54 8.57 -18.12
N VAL A 104 -3.00 7.99 -17.05
CA VAL A 104 -1.68 7.36 -17.01
C VAL A 104 -1.82 5.98 -16.41
N ARG A 105 -1.22 4.97 -17.07
CA ARG A 105 -0.99 3.65 -16.51
C ARG A 105 0.51 3.41 -16.47
N LEU A 106 1.04 3.12 -15.28
CA LEU A 106 2.47 2.90 -15.07
C LEU A 106 2.74 1.42 -14.80
N ILE A 107 3.74 0.88 -15.48
CA ILE A 107 4.22 -0.50 -15.30
C ILE A 107 5.66 -0.44 -14.77
N SER A 108 5.93 -1.13 -13.66
CA SER A 108 7.26 -1.12 -13.06
C SER A 108 8.27 -1.75 -14.01
N ARG A 109 9.48 -1.18 -14.06
CA ARG A 109 10.61 -1.80 -14.79
C ARG A 109 11.13 -3.03 -14.07
N GLN A 110 11.12 -2.98 -12.73
CA GLN A 110 11.48 -4.10 -11.89
C GLN A 110 10.31 -5.06 -11.75
N LYS A 111 10.64 -6.36 -11.80
CA LYS A 111 9.73 -7.45 -11.45
C LYS A 111 10.07 -7.95 -10.07
N PHE A 112 9.05 -8.52 -9.42
CA PHE A 112 9.14 -9.03 -8.07
C PHE A 112 8.67 -10.48 -8.06
N ASP A 113 9.33 -11.30 -7.26
CA ASP A 113 9.05 -12.74 -7.13
C ASP A 113 8.46 -13.05 -5.75
N ILE A 114 8.04 -14.31 -5.55
CA ILE A 114 7.67 -14.85 -4.24
C ILE A 114 8.77 -14.53 -3.21
N GLY A 115 8.37 -14.08 -2.03
CA GLY A 115 9.26 -13.55 -1.00
C GLY A 115 9.34 -12.02 -1.00
N THR A 116 8.54 -11.34 -1.81
CA THR A 116 8.46 -9.88 -1.83
C THR A 116 7.46 -9.36 -0.79
N LEU A 117 7.85 -8.29 -0.11
CA LEU A 117 6.95 -7.41 0.62
C LEU A 117 6.98 -6.03 -0.05
N ALA A 118 5.82 -5.59 -0.53
CA ALA A 118 5.65 -4.30 -1.20
C ALA A 118 4.88 -3.33 -0.31
N VAL A 119 5.34 -2.09 -0.23
CA VAL A 119 4.72 -1.02 0.56
C VAL A 119 4.34 0.12 -0.38
N LEU A 120 3.06 0.48 -0.38
CA LEU A 120 2.54 1.68 -1.03
C LEU A 120 2.10 2.66 0.06
N ASP A 121 2.87 3.73 0.25
CA ASP A 121 2.43 4.89 1.02
C ASP A 121 1.68 5.85 0.09
N MET A 122 0.36 5.92 0.24
CA MET A 122 -0.53 6.72 -0.62
C MET A 122 -1.16 7.85 0.19
N VAL A 123 -0.87 9.09 -0.19
CA VAL A 123 -1.43 10.30 0.44
C VAL A 123 -2.82 10.65 -0.09
N HIS A 124 -3.14 10.23 -1.31
CA HIS A 124 -4.39 10.55 -1.99
C HIS A 124 -4.68 9.50 -3.07
N ALA A 125 -5.90 8.97 -3.08
CA ALA A 125 -6.43 8.03 -4.07
C ALA A 125 -7.36 8.73 -5.08
N PRO A 126 -7.58 8.17 -6.28
CA PRO A 126 -8.58 8.66 -7.23
C PRO A 126 -10.01 8.60 -6.66
N THR A 127 -10.83 9.62 -6.91
CA THR A 127 -12.26 9.62 -6.51
C THR A 127 -13.13 10.27 -7.59
N GLY A 128 -14.40 9.89 -7.63
CA GLY A 128 -15.39 10.44 -8.55
C GLY A 128 -16.21 9.38 -9.30
N PRO A 129 -17.45 9.69 -9.70
CA PRO A 129 -18.23 8.82 -10.59
C PRO A 129 -17.47 8.52 -11.89
N GLY A 130 -17.48 7.25 -12.29
CA GLY A 130 -16.81 6.78 -13.50
C GLY A 130 -15.30 6.58 -13.40
N THR A 131 -14.67 6.81 -12.25
CA THR A 131 -13.26 6.42 -12.04
C THR A 131 -13.13 4.95 -11.69
N TRP A 132 -11.99 4.36 -12.04
CA TRP A 132 -11.53 3.05 -11.54
C TRP A 132 -10.04 3.20 -11.24
N GLY A 133 -9.69 3.33 -9.96
CA GLY A 133 -8.31 3.45 -9.50
C GLY A 133 -7.78 2.10 -9.03
N ALA A 134 -6.56 1.75 -9.41
CA ALA A 134 -5.95 0.47 -9.06
C ALA A 134 -4.45 0.57 -8.75
N TYR A 135 -4.00 -0.17 -7.74
CA TYR A 135 -2.60 -0.53 -7.52
C TYR A 135 -2.51 -2.05 -7.36
N TRP A 136 -1.77 -2.67 -8.27
CA TRP A 136 -1.87 -4.10 -8.51
C TRP A 136 -0.59 -4.66 -9.11
N PHE A 137 -0.46 -5.99 -9.06
CA PHE A 137 0.66 -6.74 -9.62
C PHE A 137 0.16 -7.67 -10.72
N LEU A 138 0.74 -7.55 -11.91
CA LEU A 138 0.48 -8.44 -13.03
C LEU A 138 1.62 -9.44 -13.19
N GLY A 139 1.29 -10.73 -13.25
CA GLY A 139 2.26 -11.77 -13.55
C GLY A 139 2.83 -11.64 -14.97
N SER A 140 3.98 -12.28 -15.20
CA SER A 140 4.60 -12.31 -16.53
C SER A 140 5.05 -13.73 -16.90
N GLY A 141 5.28 -13.98 -18.19
CA GLY A 141 5.70 -15.29 -18.70
C GLY A 141 4.55 -16.19 -19.18
N SER A 142 3.30 -15.75 -19.04
CA SER A 142 2.12 -16.34 -19.67
C SER A 142 1.11 -15.25 -20.01
N GLN A 143 0.03 -15.60 -20.72
CA GLN A 143 -1.10 -14.70 -20.90
C GLN A 143 -1.94 -14.64 -19.62
N TRP A 144 -2.55 -13.50 -19.35
CA TRP A 144 -3.58 -13.39 -18.32
C TRP A 144 -4.77 -14.33 -18.66
N PRO A 145 -5.39 -15.02 -17.67
CA PRO A 145 -5.11 -15.00 -16.24
C PRO A 145 -4.08 -16.05 -15.78
N HIS A 146 -3.45 -16.78 -16.71
CA HIS A 146 -2.46 -17.82 -16.39
C HIS A 146 -1.19 -17.27 -15.75
N ALA A 147 -0.87 -15.99 -15.98
CA ALA A 147 0.23 -15.33 -15.30
C ALA A 147 -0.10 -14.93 -13.85
N GLY A 148 -1.39 -14.84 -13.50
CA GLY A 148 -1.87 -14.35 -12.21
C GLY A 148 -1.93 -12.82 -12.11
N GLU A 149 -2.78 -12.34 -11.21
CA GLU A 149 -2.97 -10.93 -10.87
C GLU A 149 -3.24 -10.78 -9.37
N ILE A 150 -2.71 -9.71 -8.76
CA ILE A 150 -2.92 -9.36 -7.35
C ILE A 150 -3.33 -7.90 -7.24
N ASP A 151 -4.58 -7.65 -6.93
CA ASP A 151 -5.11 -6.31 -6.70
C ASP A 151 -5.01 -5.97 -5.22
N VAL A 152 -4.09 -5.05 -4.90
CA VAL A 152 -3.80 -4.63 -3.52
C VAL A 152 -4.69 -3.46 -3.10
N PHE A 153 -5.07 -2.63 -4.08
CA PHE A 153 -6.06 -1.57 -3.92
C PHE A 153 -6.83 -1.45 -5.22
N GLU A 154 -8.15 -1.60 -5.16
CA GLU A 154 -9.06 -1.22 -6.22
C GLU A 154 -10.22 -0.40 -5.68
N GLN A 155 -10.59 0.65 -6.41
CA GLN A 155 -11.75 1.47 -6.10
C GLN A 155 -12.46 1.85 -7.39
N VAL A 156 -13.77 1.59 -7.45
CA VAL A 156 -14.62 1.95 -8.58
C VAL A 156 -15.62 3.01 -8.13
N HIS A 157 -15.78 4.06 -8.93
CA HIS A 157 -16.63 5.21 -8.64
C HIS A 157 -16.28 5.84 -7.28
N ASP A 158 -17.30 6.09 -6.45
CA ASP A 158 -17.18 6.70 -5.14
C ASP A 158 -17.26 5.65 -4.01
N THR A 159 -16.85 4.40 -4.26
CA THR A 159 -16.85 3.40 -3.19
C THR A 159 -15.93 3.87 -2.06
N PRO A 160 -16.42 3.96 -0.80
CA PRO A 160 -15.61 4.40 0.32
C PRO A 160 -14.64 3.33 0.84
N HIS A 161 -14.62 2.18 0.18
CA HIS A 161 -13.87 1.00 0.55
C HIS A 161 -13.06 0.51 -0.65
N ALA A 162 -11.82 0.14 -0.39
CA ALA A 162 -10.99 -0.56 -1.35
C ALA A 162 -11.38 -2.05 -1.40
N ALA A 163 -11.36 -2.61 -2.60
CA ALA A 163 -11.37 -4.04 -2.82
C ALA A 163 -9.94 -4.58 -2.95
N THR A 164 -9.77 -5.85 -2.60
CA THR A 164 -8.60 -6.64 -2.96
C THR A 164 -9.05 -7.90 -3.68
N THR A 165 -8.37 -8.26 -4.75
CA THR A 165 -8.79 -9.35 -5.64
C THR A 165 -7.58 -10.18 -6.07
N LEU A 166 -7.77 -11.48 -6.25
CA LEU A 166 -6.82 -12.32 -6.98
C LEU A 166 -7.50 -12.88 -8.23
N HIS A 167 -6.77 -12.83 -9.34
CA HIS A 167 -7.18 -13.45 -10.60
C HIS A 167 -6.18 -14.53 -10.99
N THR A 168 -6.64 -15.76 -11.18
CA THR A 168 -5.78 -16.91 -11.48
C THR A 168 -6.37 -17.81 -12.53
N SER A 169 -5.61 -18.82 -12.97
CA SER A 169 -6.18 -20.00 -13.63
C SER A 169 -7.13 -20.79 -12.71
N PRO A 170 -7.93 -21.73 -13.25
CA PRO A 170 -8.78 -22.60 -12.44
C PRO A 170 -8.00 -23.38 -11.39
N GLY A 171 -8.61 -23.57 -10.22
CA GLY A 171 -8.06 -24.40 -9.14
C GLY A 171 -7.44 -23.64 -7.96
N CYS A 172 -7.62 -22.32 -7.89
CA CYS A 172 -7.27 -21.51 -6.73
C CYS A 172 -8.55 -20.96 -6.08
N SER A 173 -8.66 -21.13 -4.76
CA SER A 173 -9.77 -20.58 -3.97
C SER A 173 -9.26 -20.06 -2.64
N VAL A 174 -9.89 -19.02 -2.13
CA VAL A 174 -9.62 -18.44 -0.81
C VAL A 174 -10.81 -18.64 0.12
N ASP A 175 -10.53 -18.59 1.42
CA ASP A 175 -11.54 -18.55 2.47
C ASP A 175 -11.23 -17.45 3.48
N ASN A 176 -12.12 -17.23 4.43
CA ASN A 176 -11.95 -16.29 5.55
C ASN A 176 -11.68 -17.01 6.88
N SER A 177 -11.02 -18.18 6.85
CA SER A 177 -10.78 -19.00 8.04
C SER A 177 -9.77 -18.40 9.02
N SER A 178 -8.93 -17.48 8.56
CA SER A 178 -7.94 -16.79 9.39
C SER A 178 -8.64 -15.93 10.45
N SER A 179 -8.27 -16.11 11.71
CA SER A 179 -8.73 -15.25 12.81
C SER A 179 -8.26 -13.80 12.70
N LEU A 180 -7.28 -13.54 11.82
CA LEU A 180 -6.74 -12.21 11.58
C LEU A 180 -7.52 -11.46 10.49
N PHE A 181 -8.31 -12.18 9.67
CA PHE A 181 -9.03 -11.60 8.52
C PHE A 181 -10.13 -10.66 8.99
N GLN A 182 -10.07 -9.41 8.55
CA GLN A 182 -11.04 -8.39 8.92
C GLN A 182 -12.01 -8.05 7.79
N ASN A 183 -11.61 -8.22 6.53
CA ASN A 183 -12.42 -7.84 5.37
C ASN A 183 -13.73 -8.63 5.26
N THR A 184 -14.58 -8.21 4.34
CA THR A 184 -15.75 -9.00 3.92
C THR A 184 -15.40 -9.77 2.67
N LEU A 185 -15.35 -11.11 2.76
CA LEU A 185 -15.17 -11.99 1.61
C LEU A 185 -16.39 -11.90 0.69
N LYS A 186 -16.17 -11.67 -0.60
CA LYS A 186 -17.23 -11.52 -1.63
C LYS A 186 -17.28 -12.69 -2.58
N GLU A 187 -16.13 -13.13 -3.03
CA GLU A 187 -15.98 -14.28 -3.92
C GLU A 187 -14.79 -15.13 -3.46
N THR A 188 -14.98 -16.44 -3.50
CA THR A 188 -13.99 -17.45 -3.06
C THR A 188 -13.17 -18.01 -4.20
N ASP A 189 -13.72 -18.11 -5.42
CA ASP A 189 -13.05 -18.71 -6.57
C ASP A 189 -12.21 -17.66 -7.33
N CYS A 190 -10.89 -17.86 -7.37
CA CYS A 190 -9.98 -16.90 -8.00
C CYS A 190 -10.00 -16.96 -9.54
N ASN A 191 -10.74 -17.91 -10.11
CA ASN A 191 -11.07 -17.96 -11.54
C ASN A 191 -12.55 -17.62 -11.79
N ALA A 192 -13.28 -17.06 -10.82
CA ALA A 192 -14.68 -16.67 -11.02
C ALA A 192 -14.85 -15.74 -12.23
N GLY A 193 -15.88 -16.02 -13.04
CA GLY A 193 -16.15 -15.27 -14.27
C GLY A 193 -15.03 -15.36 -15.31
N GLU A 194 -14.42 -16.54 -15.49
CA GLU A 194 -13.22 -16.71 -16.34
C GLU A 194 -12.07 -15.79 -15.89
N ALA A 195 -11.87 -15.77 -14.57
CA ALA A 195 -11.00 -14.86 -13.84
C ALA A 195 -11.36 -13.36 -13.93
N ALA A 196 -12.38 -12.92 -14.68
CA ALA A 196 -12.73 -11.49 -14.72
C ALA A 196 -13.33 -10.97 -13.41
N MET A 197 -13.93 -11.84 -12.58
CA MET A 197 -14.40 -11.47 -11.24
C MET A 197 -13.34 -11.73 -10.18
N GLY A 198 -12.60 -12.84 -10.31
CA GLY A 198 -11.59 -13.25 -9.32
C GLY A 198 -12.18 -13.50 -7.93
N CYS A 199 -11.33 -13.86 -6.98
CA CYS A 199 -11.71 -14.02 -5.59
C CYS A 199 -11.42 -12.71 -4.87
N SER A 200 -12.46 -12.08 -4.34
CA SER A 200 -12.42 -10.67 -3.92
C SER A 200 -12.88 -10.48 -2.48
N THR A 201 -12.35 -9.42 -1.87
CA THR A 201 -12.76 -8.96 -0.55
C THR A 201 -12.96 -7.46 -0.57
N ASP A 202 -13.99 -6.97 0.13
CA ASP A 202 -14.13 -5.55 0.42
C ASP A 202 -13.53 -5.27 1.79
N ALA A 203 -12.82 -4.14 1.93
CA ALA A 203 -12.44 -3.63 3.24
C ALA A 203 -13.66 -3.55 4.17
N TYR A 204 -13.47 -3.98 5.42
CA TYR A 204 -14.57 -4.13 6.40
C TYR A 204 -15.40 -2.85 6.56
N THR A 205 -16.72 -3.00 6.47
CA THR A 205 -17.71 -1.91 6.52
C THR A 205 -18.52 -1.86 7.82
N GLY A 206 -18.28 -2.80 8.76
CA GLY A 206 -19.10 -2.88 9.97
C GLY A 206 -18.85 -1.74 10.95
N ALA A 207 -19.73 -1.64 11.96
CA ALA A 207 -19.79 -0.52 12.90
C ALA A 207 -18.40 -0.13 13.39
N GLN A 208 -17.96 1.08 13.00
CA GLN A 208 -16.65 1.57 13.34
C GLN A 208 -16.57 1.67 14.87
N THR A 209 -15.68 0.88 15.46
CA THR A 209 -15.29 1.08 16.85
C THR A 209 -14.39 2.31 16.89
N ALA A 210 -14.18 2.90 18.07
CA ALA A 210 -13.19 3.99 18.23
C ALA A 210 -11.76 3.61 17.76
N GLN A 211 -11.50 2.33 17.46
CA GLN A 211 -10.25 1.78 16.92
C GLN A 211 -10.28 1.53 15.40
N ARG A 212 -11.43 1.62 14.71
CA ARG A 212 -11.62 1.24 13.30
C ARG A 212 -12.27 2.33 12.42
N ASN A 213 -12.08 3.60 12.77
CA ASN A 213 -12.41 4.73 11.88
C ASN A 213 -11.33 4.92 10.80
N LEU A 214 -11.05 3.89 10.00
CA LEU A 214 -10.04 3.95 8.95
C LEU A 214 -10.73 3.84 7.60
N ALA A 215 -10.81 4.95 6.86
CA ALA A 215 -11.26 4.90 5.48
C ALA A 215 -10.18 4.27 4.62
N THR A 216 -10.54 3.33 3.75
CA THR A 216 -9.59 2.59 2.89
C THR A 216 -9.57 3.10 1.46
N ALA A 217 -10.62 3.77 1.00
CA ALA A 217 -10.68 4.42 -0.30
C ALA A 217 -11.58 5.67 -0.26
N GLY A 218 -11.76 6.32 -1.40
CA GLY A 218 -12.71 7.41 -1.54
C GLY A 218 -12.30 8.71 -0.85
N ASP A 219 -13.24 9.65 -0.77
CA ASP A 219 -12.98 10.99 -0.22
C ASP A 219 -12.58 10.96 1.25
N ALA A 220 -13.09 10.01 2.03
CA ALA A 220 -12.73 9.87 3.44
C ALA A 220 -11.27 9.44 3.61
N PHE A 221 -10.76 8.55 2.74
CA PHE A 221 -9.34 8.19 2.71
C PHE A 221 -8.47 9.42 2.38
N ASN A 222 -8.90 10.25 1.45
CA ASN A 222 -8.17 11.48 1.10
C ASN A 222 -8.21 12.52 2.24
N GLN A 223 -9.35 12.69 2.91
CA GLN A 223 -9.52 13.65 4.00
C GLN A 223 -8.71 13.31 5.26
N GLN A 224 -8.46 12.01 5.53
CA GLN A 224 -7.57 11.58 6.61
C GLN A 224 -6.07 11.63 6.22
N GLY A 225 -5.73 12.10 5.02
CA GLY A 225 -4.36 12.15 4.51
C GLY A 225 -3.86 10.82 3.93
N GLY A 226 -4.76 9.88 3.62
CA GLY A 226 -4.45 8.61 3.00
C GLY A 226 -4.07 7.50 3.99
N GLY A 227 -3.13 6.64 3.60
CA GLY A 227 -2.73 5.46 4.36
C GLY A 227 -1.67 4.63 3.65
N VAL A 228 -1.25 3.55 4.30
CA VAL A 228 -0.18 2.67 3.81
C VAL A 228 -0.75 1.28 3.52
N TYR A 229 -0.69 0.88 2.26
CA TYR A 229 -0.99 -0.48 1.82
C TYR A 229 0.27 -1.32 1.84
N VAL A 230 0.20 -2.52 2.40
CA VAL A 230 1.32 -3.46 2.40
C VAL A 230 0.84 -4.78 1.83
N MET A 231 1.58 -5.33 0.87
CA MET A 231 1.35 -6.67 0.33
C MET A 231 2.55 -7.55 0.66
N SER A 232 2.32 -8.73 1.22
CA SER A 232 3.32 -9.77 1.41
C SER A 232 2.95 -10.97 0.53
N TRP A 233 3.87 -11.36 -0.34
CA TRP A 233 3.72 -12.54 -1.19
C TRP A 233 4.71 -13.61 -0.75
N THR A 234 4.22 -14.73 -0.24
CA THR A 234 5.04 -15.85 0.22
C THR A 234 4.57 -17.16 -0.42
N HIS A 235 5.31 -18.24 -0.20
CA HIS A 235 4.88 -19.57 -0.63
C HIS A 235 3.59 -20.06 0.04
N SER A 236 3.22 -19.50 1.20
CA SER A 236 1.99 -19.88 1.90
C SER A 236 0.77 -19.06 1.44
N GLY A 237 0.97 -18.04 0.62
CA GLY A 237 -0.11 -17.20 0.09
C GLY A 237 0.25 -15.72 0.08
N ILE A 238 -0.80 -14.91 -0.10
CA ILE A 238 -0.72 -13.45 -0.17
C ILE A 238 -1.47 -12.88 1.04
N SER A 239 -0.93 -11.81 1.62
CA SER A 239 -1.61 -11.03 2.66
C SER A 239 -1.51 -9.56 2.29
N VAL A 240 -2.61 -8.82 2.46
CA VAL A 240 -2.69 -7.38 2.23
C VAL A 240 -3.11 -6.70 3.53
N TRP A 241 -2.46 -5.63 3.90
CA TRP A 241 -2.79 -4.79 5.04
C TRP A 241 -3.04 -3.36 4.58
N MET A 242 -3.89 -2.65 5.32
CA MET A 242 -4.03 -1.20 5.23
C MET A 242 -3.82 -0.62 6.64
N PHE A 243 -2.83 0.26 6.76
CA PHE A 243 -2.54 0.98 7.99
C PHE A 243 -2.85 2.47 7.84
N GLY A 244 -3.46 3.04 8.88
CA GLY A 244 -3.53 4.49 9.02
C GLY A 244 -2.16 5.07 9.32
N ARG A 245 -1.91 6.31 8.90
CA ARG A 245 -0.62 6.99 9.14
C ARG A 245 -0.25 7.07 10.62
N ASP A 246 -1.25 7.29 11.47
CA ASP A 246 -1.07 7.43 12.92
C ASP A 246 -1.00 6.07 13.65
N SER A 247 -1.08 4.96 12.92
CA SER A 247 -1.11 3.60 13.47
C SER A 247 -0.17 2.63 12.76
N LEU A 248 0.91 3.13 12.14
CA LEU A 248 1.92 2.30 11.51
C LEU A 248 2.63 1.39 12.53
N PRO A 249 2.79 0.08 12.24
CA PRO A 249 3.66 -0.78 13.02
C PRO A 249 5.07 -0.20 13.13
N SER A 250 5.66 -0.22 14.34
CA SER A 250 6.95 0.43 14.60
C SER A 250 8.11 -0.13 13.77
N ASP A 251 8.02 -1.40 13.39
CA ASP A 251 8.96 -2.11 12.54
C ASP A 251 8.83 -1.68 11.06
N LEU A 252 7.61 -1.48 10.57
CA LEU A 252 7.33 -0.90 9.25
C LEU A 252 7.87 0.54 9.17
N ALA A 253 7.56 1.38 10.17
CA ALA A 253 8.06 2.75 10.24
C ALA A 253 9.59 2.85 10.35
N ALA A 254 10.24 1.83 10.92
CA ALA A 254 11.69 1.73 11.01
C ALA A 254 12.36 1.15 9.74
N GLY A 255 11.60 0.86 8.68
CA GLY A 255 12.10 0.24 7.45
C GLY A 255 12.58 -1.20 7.63
N LYS A 256 12.08 -1.90 8.66
CA LYS A 256 12.44 -3.28 9.01
C LYS A 256 11.18 -4.13 9.23
N PRO A 257 10.30 -4.22 8.22
CA PRO A 257 8.98 -4.82 8.39
C PRO A 257 9.07 -6.29 8.82
N ASN A 258 8.25 -6.66 9.78
CA ASN A 258 8.04 -8.01 10.29
C ASN A 258 6.53 -8.30 10.39
N PRO A 259 5.92 -8.80 9.29
CA PRO A 259 4.50 -9.13 9.24
C PRO A 259 4.02 -10.15 10.27
N SER A 260 4.92 -10.95 10.88
CA SER A 260 4.52 -11.91 11.91
C SER A 260 4.02 -11.22 13.19
N SER A 261 4.34 -9.94 13.36
CA SER A 261 3.90 -9.13 14.50
C SER A 261 2.59 -8.38 14.27
N TRP A 262 2.07 -8.38 13.04
CA TRP A 262 0.87 -7.64 12.67
C TRP A 262 -0.36 -8.55 12.83
N THR A 263 -1.19 -8.25 13.83
CA THR A 263 -2.28 -9.13 14.29
C THR A 263 -3.63 -8.87 13.63
N ASP A 264 -3.70 -7.92 12.71
CA ASP A 264 -4.91 -7.44 12.06
C ASP A 264 -4.66 -7.48 10.55
N LYS A 265 -5.28 -8.42 9.82
CA LYS A 265 -5.09 -8.67 8.38
C LYS A 265 -6.34 -8.41 7.56
#